data_AF-E3KU92-F1
#
_entry.id   AF-E3KU92-F1
#
_cell.length_a   1.000
_cell.length_b   1.000
_cell.length_c   1.000
_cell.angle_alpha   90.00
_cell.angle_beta   90.00
_cell.angle_gamma   90.00
#
_symmetry.space_group_name_H-M   'P 1'
#
loop_
_entity.id
_entity.type
_entity.pdbx_description
1 polymer ?
#
loop_
_entity_poly.entity_id
_entity_poly.type
_entity_poly.pdbx_seq_one_letter_code
_entity_poly.pdbx_strand_id
1 'polypeptide(L)'
;MEEEEPRSIMDLPAIREFDAFPKTLPNYKQRSSRGGVLTVFVACLILVLIWHELKEYLFGEPKYSFLVDPSIAHSLGINIDLTVAMPCHYLSVDIKDAVGDRMYMNQEFKKEGTHFDIGDAKRIDHNNSTSELSATQILHASKKGQTFGKTRPLVPDGPACRIYGNTQVKKVTGNLHITTLGHGYLSWEHTDHKLMNLSHVITEFSFGQFFPKIVQPLDNSVELTDKPFHIFQYFISVVPTTYIDRLGRQLHTNQYSVTDMSRPVEHGQGIPGLFFKYDMEPMSLILHERTTSLIQFLVRLAGMIGGIVVCTGWTFRLVDRFVQKIVPGIIEEEEKEGLSQSDYSPLPFVSPLVKNNHSSSRRTLN
;
A
#
# COMPACT_ATOMS: atom_id res chain seq x y z
N MET A 1 -9.93 -17.22 -64.43
CA MET A 1 -9.74 -17.25 -62.97
C MET A 1 -8.81 -16.10 -62.69
N GLU A 2 -9.37 -14.92 -62.42
CA GLU A 2 -8.57 -13.72 -62.08
C GLU A 2 -8.01 -13.93 -60.67
N GLU A 3 -6.68 -13.88 -60.55
CA GLU A 3 -6.00 -13.82 -59.26
C GLU A 3 -6.14 -12.41 -58.69
N GLU A 4 -6.94 -12.27 -57.63
CA GLU A 4 -6.98 -11.04 -56.81
C GLU A 4 -5.70 -10.94 -55.98
N GLU A 5 -4.89 -9.93 -56.28
CA GLU A 5 -3.74 -9.50 -55.49
C GLU A 5 -4.23 -8.95 -54.12
N PRO A 6 -3.60 -9.30 -52.98
CA PRO A 6 -4.11 -8.93 -51.67
C PRO A 6 -3.98 -7.42 -51.43
N ARG A 7 -5.12 -6.72 -51.40
CA ARG A 7 -5.20 -5.28 -51.09
C ARG A 7 -4.66 -5.03 -49.68
N SER A 8 -3.67 -4.14 -49.59
CA SER A 8 -3.11 -3.75 -48.31
C SER A 8 -4.14 -2.93 -47.53
N ILE A 9 -4.21 -3.11 -46.20
CA ILE A 9 -5.14 -2.40 -45.31
C ILE A 9 -4.97 -0.87 -45.40
N MET A 10 -3.84 -0.38 -45.94
CA MET A 10 -3.53 1.04 -46.14
C MET A 10 -4.22 1.65 -47.37
N ASP A 11 -4.87 0.86 -48.22
CA ASP A 11 -5.52 1.32 -49.47
C ASP A 11 -7.02 1.64 -49.30
N LEU A 12 -7.53 1.59 -48.05
CA LEU A 12 -8.91 1.95 -47.75
C LEU A 12 -9.08 3.49 -47.77
N PRO A 13 -10.07 4.03 -48.51
CA PRO A 13 -10.21 5.47 -48.76
C PRO A 13 -10.36 6.30 -47.47
N ALA A 14 -10.96 5.73 -46.43
CA ALA A 14 -11.17 6.38 -45.13
C ALA A 14 -9.87 6.68 -44.35
N ILE A 15 -8.78 5.92 -44.60
CA ILE A 15 -7.50 6.11 -43.90
C ILE A 15 -6.63 7.15 -44.62
N ARG A 16 -6.85 7.34 -45.92
CA ARG A 16 -6.08 8.26 -46.77
C ARG A 16 -6.43 9.74 -46.52
N GLU A 17 -7.62 10.03 -46.00
CA GLU A 17 -8.06 11.39 -45.63
C GLU A 17 -7.47 11.86 -44.31
N PHE A 18 -6.93 10.96 -43.48
CA PHE A 18 -6.27 11.31 -42.21
C PHE A 18 -4.77 11.61 -42.35
N ASP A 19 -4.22 11.57 -43.56
CA ASP A 19 -2.81 11.85 -43.86
C ASP A 19 -2.62 13.34 -44.18
N ALA A 20 -2.43 14.16 -43.13
CA ALA A 20 -2.34 15.62 -43.23
C ALA A 20 -1.00 16.15 -43.80
N PHE A 21 -0.10 15.28 -44.28
CA PHE A 21 1.24 15.67 -44.70
C PHE A 21 1.58 15.23 -46.13
N PRO A 22 2.18 16.11 -46.95
CA PRO A 22 2.61 15.75 -48.31
C PRO A 22 3.72 14.69 -48.27
N LYS A 23 3.51 13.57 -48.97
CA LYS A 23 4.49 12.49 -49.05
C LYS A 23 5.74 12.95 -49.81
N THR A 24 6.91 12.77 -49.21
CA THR A 24 8.18 13.13 -49.83
C THR A 24 8.55 12.18 -50.98
N LEU A 25 9.23 12.71 -52.00
CA LEU A 25 9.70 11.93 -53.14
C LEU A 25 10.70 10.83 -52.67
N PRO A 26 10.68 9.64 -53.28
CA PRO A 26 11.47 8.48 -52.84
C PRO A 26 12.99 8.74 -52.83
N ASN A 27 13.47 9.67 -53.67
CA ASN A 27 14.88 10.04 -53.78
C ASN A 27 15.42 10.80 -52.55
N TYR A 28 14.54 11.37 -51.73
CA TYR A 28 14.90 12.01 -50.45
C TYR A 28 14.69 11.09 -49.24
N LYS A 29 14.35 9.81 -49.47
CA LYS A 29 14.06 8.85 -48.41
C LYS A 29 15.23 7.86 -48.27
N GLN A 30 16.18 8.15 -47.38
CA GLN A 30 17.19 7.17 -47.02
C GLN A 30 16.53 6.00 -46.26
N ARG A 31 16.50 4.81 -46.87
CA ARG A 31 16.00 3.58 -46.24
C ARG A 31 17.18 2.81 -45.67
N SER A 32 17.25 2.72 -44.35
CA SER A 32 18.21 1.87 -43.64
C SER A 32 17.45 0.69 -43.01
N SER A 33 17.80 -0.54 -43.38
CA SER A 33 17.22 -1.76 -42.79
C SER A 33 17.54 -1.88 -41.30
N ARG A 34 18.75 -1.46 -40.90
CA ARG A 34 19.22 -1.44 -39.50
C ARG A 34 18.46 -0.42 -38.65
N GLY A 35 18.08 0.72 -39.23
CA GLY A 35 17.29 1.75 -38.56
C GLY A 35 15.87 1.29 -38.21
N GLY A 36 15.24 0.50 -39.09
CA GLY A 36 13.89 -0.03 -38.84
C GLY A 36 13.83 -0.96 -37.63
N VAL A 37 14.81 -1.87 -37.49
CA VAL A 37 14.88 -2.79 -36.33
C VAL A 37 15.03 -2.03 -35.02
N LEU A 38 15.89 -1.00 -35.01
CA LEU A 38 16.09 -0.14 -33.83
C LEU A 38 14.79 0.59 -33.45
N THR A 39 14.05 1.11 -34.42
CA THR A 39 12.78 1.81 -34.13
C THR A 39 11.73 0.89 -33.52
N VAL A 40 11.66 -0.38 -33.94
CA VAL A 40 10.75 -1.36 -33.36
C VAL A 40 11.14 -1.69 -31.91
N PHE A 41 12.44 -1.86 -31.65
CA PHE A 41 12.95 -2.10 -30.30
C PHE A 41 12.65 -0.92 -29.36
N VAL A 42 12.89 0.31 -29.82
CA VAL A 42 12.62 1.53 -29.04
C VAL A 42 11.13 1.72 -28.78
N ALA A 43 10.28 1.46 -29.79
CA ALA A 43 8.83 1.51 -29.61
C ALA A 43 8.35 0.48 -28.57
N CYS A 44 8.90 -0.73 -28.58
CA CYS A 44 8.61 -1.75 -27.56
C CYS A 44 9.03 -1.29 -26.16
N LEU A 45 10.24 -0.75 -26.03
CA LEU A 45 10.76 -0.22 -24.76
C LEU A 45 9.89 0.93 -24.21
N ILE A 46 9.46 1.85 -25.07
CA ILE A 46 8.52 2.92 -24.69
C ILE A 46 7.21 2.31 -24.17
N LEU A 47 6.64 1.33 -24.87
CA LEU A 47 5.37 0.71 -24.47
C LEU A 47 5.47 0.05 -23.08
N VAL A 48 6.57 -0.67 -22.82
CA VAL A 48 6.82 -1.28 -21.50
C VAL A 48 6.92 -0.22 -20.39
N LEU A 49 7.62 0.88 -20.64
CA LEU A 49 7.75 1.94 -19.65
C LEU A 49 6.44 2.71 -19.41
N ILE A 50 5.66 2.95 -20.47
CA ILE A 50 4.31 3.52 -20.35
C ILE A 50 3.42 2.60 -19.51
N TRP A 51 3.51 1.28 -19.73
CA TRP A 51 2.76 0.30 -18.95
C TRP A 51 3.15 0.34 -17.46
N HIS A 52 4.45 0.45 -17.17
CA HIS A 52 4.95 0.61 -15.80
C HIS A 52 4.40 1.88 -15.14
N GLU A 53 4.51 3.03 -15.79
CA GLU A 53 3.98 4.31 -15.27
C GLU A 53 2.46 4.29 -15.10
N LEU A 54 1.75 3.65 -16.03
CA LEU A 54 0.30 3.49 -15.92
C LEU A 54 -0.07 2.60 -14.74
N LYS A 55 0.66 1.50 -14.52
CA LYS A 55 0.48 0.63 -13.35
C LYS A 55 0.74 1.39 -12.05
N GLU A 56 1.84 2.14 -11.97
CA GLU A 56 2.16 2.96 -10.79
C GLU A 56 1.11 4.08 -10.58
N TYR A 57 0.56 4.66 -11.65
CA TYR A 57 -0.51 5.64 -11.54
C TYR A 57 -1.82 5.02 -11.03
N LEU A 58 -2.17 3.80 -11.47
CA LEU A 58 -3.42 3.12 -11.08
C LEU A 58 -3.33 2.47 -9.69
N PHE A 59 -2.22 1.81 -9.40
CA PHE A 59 -2.01 0.92 -8.23
C PHE A 59 -0.82 1.35 -7.36
N GLY A 60 -0.37 2.60 -7.48
CA GLY A 60 0.81 3.09 -6.77
C GLY A 60 0.75 2.90 -5.26
N GLU A 61 1.93 2.72 -4.67
CA GLU A 61 2.08 2.50 -3.23
C GLU A 61 1.67 3.73 -2.41
N PRO A 62 1.04 3.54 -1.25
CA PRO A 62 0.67 4.63 -0.37
C PRO A 62 1.92 5.27 0.27
N LYS A 63 1.83 6.57 0.58
CA LYS A 63 2.93 7.29 1.25
C LYS A 63 2.66 7.40 2.74
N TYR A 64 3.65 6.98 3.52
CA TYR A 64 3.69 7.06 4.98
C TYR A 64 4.46 8.31 5.40
N SER A 65 3.88 9.10 6.30
CA SER A 65 4.56 10.24 6.93
C SER A 65 4.32 10.21 8.43
N PHE A 66 5.37 10.46 9.21
CA PHE A 66 5.31 10.51 10.67
C PHE A 66 5.27 11.96 11.13
N LEU A 67 4.35 12.27 12.05
CA LEU A 67 4.26 13.57 12.70
C LEU A 67 4.14 13.37 14.21
N VAL A 68 4.36 14.43 14.98
CA VAL A 68 3.99 14.45 16.40
C VAL A 68 2.48 14.57 16.48
N ASP A 69 1.82 13.71 17.27
CA ASP A 69 0.36 13.70 17.37
C ASP A 69 -0.15 15.05 17.93
N PRO A 70 -0.84 15.88 17.13
CA PRO A 70 -1.41 17.14 17.63
C PRO A 70 -2.76 16.91 18.32
N SER A 71 -3.33 15.69 18.22
CA SER A 71 -4.69 15.39 18.67
C SER A 71 -4.75 15.01 20.15
N ILE A 72 -5.27 15.93 20.95
CA ILE A 72 -5.68 15.68 22.34
C ILE A 72 -7.06 15.02 22.31
N ALA A 73 -7.16 13.81 21.76
CA ALA A 73 -8.37 13.01 21.90
C ALA A 73 -8.47 12.54 23.36
N HIS A 74 -9.64 12.73 23.98
CA HIS A 74 -9.84 12.39 25.40
C HIS A 74 -10.21 10.92 25.62
N SER A 75 -10.84 10.29 24.62
CA SER A 75 -11.25 8.88 24.67
C SER A 75 -10.66 8.05 23.54
N LEU A 76 -10.50 6.77 23.81
CA LEU A 76 -10.04 5.73 22.91
C LEU A 76 -11.00 4.55 23.02
N GLY A 77 -11.59 4.12 21.91
CA GLY A 77 -12.37 2.88 21.88
C GLY A 77 -11.43 1.68 21.91
N ILE A 78 -11.72 0.67 22.72
CA ILE A 78 -11.04 -0.63 22.71
C ILE A 78 -12.07 -1.67 22.30
N ASN A 79 -11.75 -2.44 21.27
CA ASN A 79 -12.57 -3.53 20.80
C ASN A 79 -11.85 -4.85 21.05
N ILE A 80 -12.57 -5.77 21.68
CA ILE A 80 -12.00 -7.04 22.14
C ILE A 80 -12.97 -8.14 21.73
N ASP A 81 -12.40 -9.24 21.23
CA ASP A 81 -13.07 -10.51 21.03
C ASP A 81 -12.06 -11.63 21.28
N LEU A 82 -12.13 -12.26 22.44
CA LEU A 82 -11.21 -13.33 22.84
C LEU A 82 -11.96 -14.45 23.55
N THR A 83 -11.39 -15.66 23.53
CA THR A 83 -11.93 -16.84 24.21
C THR A 83 -10.88 -17.39 25.17
N VAL A 84 -11.23 -17.51 26.45
CA VAL A 84 -10.37 -18.06 27.51
C VAL A 84 -10.85 -19.46 27.88
N ALA A 85 -9.94 -20.40 28.10
CA ALA A 85 -10.20 -21.79 28.51
C ALA A 85 -10.66 -21.93 29.98
N MET A 86 -11.59 -21.08 30.41
CA MET A 86 -12.16 -21.07 31.74
C MET A 86 -13.63 -20.64 31.73
N PRO A 87 -14.50 -21.15 32.62
CA PRO A 87 -15.90 -20.75 32.68
C PRO A 87 -16.09 -19.26 32.99
N CYS A 88 -17.10 -18.64 32.37
CA CYS A 88 -17.36 -17.20 32.47
C CYS A 88 -17.66 -16.67 33.89
N HIS A 89 -18.17 -17.54 34.77
CA HIS A 89 -18.45 -17.21 36.17
C HIS A 89 -17.17 -16.81 36.91
N TYR A 90 -16.07 -17.51 36.66
CA TYR A 90 -14.80 -17.29 37.35
C TYR A 90 -13.95 -16.16 36.78
N LEU A 91 -14.35 -15.53 35.68
CA LEU A 91 -13.54 -14.49 35.02
C LEU A 91 -14.11 -13.09 35.29
N SER A 92 -13.23 -12.18 35.73
CA SER A 92 -13.47 -10.74 35.88
C SER A 92 -12.64 -9.98 34.85
N VAL A 93 -13.24 -8.95 34.25
CA VAL A 93 -12.60 -8.07 33.27
C VAL A 93 -12.59 -6.67 33.84
N ASP A 94 -11.40 -6.13 34.02
CA ASP A 94 -11.19 -4.87 34.73
C ASP A 94 -10.17 -4.01 33.97
N ILE A 95 -10.40 -2.69 33.97
CA ILE A 95 -9.49 -1.72 33.35
C ILE A 95 -8.98 -0.77 34.42
N LYS A 96 -7.66 -0.58 34.44
CA LYS A 96 -6.99 0.38 35.31
C LYS A 96 -6.20 1.37 34.47
N ASP A 97 -6.46 2.65 34.70
CA ASP A 97 -5.80 3.74 33.99
C ASP A 97 -4.51 4.19 34.70
N ALA A 98 -3.68 5.03 34.07
CA ALA A 98 -2.47 5.59 34.68
C ALA A 98 -2.73 6.33 36.00
N VAL A 99 -3.89 6.97 36.13
CA VAL A 99 -4.34 7.67 37.35
C VAL A 99 -4.71 6.69 38.47
N GLY A 100 -4.80 5.40 38.16
CA GLY A 100 -5.20 4.35 39.10
C GLY A 100 -6.70 4.29 39.35
N ASP A 101 -7.48 5.09 38.64
CA ASP A 101 -8.94 5.01 38.62
C ASP A 101 -9.36 3.65 38.06
N ARG A 102 -10.28 2.99 38.76
CA ARG A 102 -10.71 1.62 38.49
C ARG A 102 -12.10 1.66 37.93
N MET A 103 -12.27 1.23 36.68
CA MET A 103 -13.59 1.10 36.08
C MET A 103 -13.94 -0.39 36.05
N TYR A 104 -14.84 -0.80 36.95
CA TYR A 104 -15.41 -2.15 36.93
C TYR A 104 -16.36 -2.26 35.73
N MET A 105 -15.91 -2.89 34.65
CA MET A 105 -16.64 -2.97 33.37
C MET A 105 -17.44 -4.27 33.23
N ASN A 106 -18.02 -4.76 34.32
CA ASN A 106 -18.81 -6.00 34.32
C ASN A 106 -20.03 -5.96 33.38
N GLN A 107 -20.49 -4.79 32.95
CA GLN A 107 -21.66 -4.63 32.07
C GLN A 107 -21.31 -4.24 30.63
N GLU A 108 -20.06 -3.83 30.35
CA GLU A 108 -19.68 -3.34 29.02
C GLU A 108 -19.18 -4.48 28.13
N PHE A 109 -18.52 -5.48 28.73
CA PHE A 109 -18.11 -6.70 28.06
C PHE A 109 -19.15 -7.82 28.25
N LYS A 110 -19.54 -8.45 27.15
CA LYS A 110 -20.40 -9.63 27.17
C LYS A 110 -19.55 -10.88 27.35
N LYS A 111 -20.02 -11.78 28.22
CA LYS A 111 -19.38 -13.07 28.52
C LYS A 111 -20.33 -14.18 28.11
N GLU A 112 -19.91 -15.02 27.17
CA GLU A 112 -20.71 -16.14 26.67
C GLU A 112 -19.92 -17.45 26.78
N GLY A 113 -20.56 -18.49 27.33
CA GLY A 113 -19.94 -19.81 27.47
C GLY A 113 -19.82 -20.53 26.13
N THR A 114 -18.67 -21.17 25.90
CA THR A 114 -18.32 -21.86 24.64
C THR A 114 -17.39 -23.05 24.88
N HIS A 115 -17.07 -23.79 23.83
CA HIS A 115 -15.95 -24.73 23.82
C HIS A 115 -14.64 -23.99 23.50
N PHE A 116 -13.53 -24.51 24.03
CA PHE A 116 -12.20 -23.98 23.71
C PHE A 116 -11.70 -24.60 22.41
N ASP A 117 -11.99 -23.94 21.30
CA ASP A 117 -11.52 -24.34 19.98
C ASP A 117 -10.43 -23.36 19.50
N ILE A 118 -9.30 -23.90 19.04
CA ILE A 118 -8.17 -23.10 18.54
C ILE A 118 -8.46 -22.54 17.13
N GLY A 119 -9.38 -23.16 16.38
CA GLY A 119 -9.82 -22.66 15.06
C GLY A 119 -8.65 -22.43 14.09
N ASP A 120 -8.69 -21.29 13.38
CA ASP A 120 -7.63 -20.82 12.47
C ASP A 120 -6.55 -19.96 13.19
N ALA A 121 -6.58 -19.90 14.52
CA ALA A 121 -5.65 -19.06 15.28
C ALA A 121 -4.23 -19.63 15.21
N LYS A 122 -3.27 -18.74 14.93
CA LYS A 122 -1.85 -19.08 14.86
C LYS A 122 -1.14 -18.55 16.09
N ARG A 123 0.03 -19.11 16.43
CA ARG A 123 0.94 -18.38 17.33
C ARG A 123 1.29 -17.06 16.65
N ILE A 124 1.60 -16.01 17.44
CA ILE A 124 1.90 -14.69 16.92
C ILE A 124 3.08 -14.79 15.91
N ASP A 125 2.76 -14.78 14.63
CA ASP A 125 3.70 -14.88 13.51
C ASP A 125 3.49 -13.66 12.60
N HIS A 126 4.54 -12.88 12.36
CA HIS A 126 4.49 -11.56 11.71
C HIS A 126 4.16 -11.54 10.19
N ASN A 127 3.67 -12.64 9.61
CA ASN A 127 3.49 -12.74 8.16
C ASN A 127 2.06 -13.13 7.79
N ASN A 128 1.24 -12.15 7.38
CA ASN A 128 0.03 -12.40 6.61
C ASN A 128 -0.12 -11.40 5.45
N SER A 129 -0.45 -11.95 4.30
CA SER A 129 -0.74 -11.27 3.03
C SER A 129 -2.14 -10.66 3.05
N THR A 130 -2.24 -9.36 2.74
CA THR A 130 -3.49 -8.60 2.67
C THR A 130 -4.19 -8.79 1.32
N SER A 131 -5.50 -8.94 1.33
CA SER A 131 -6.35 -8.86 0.13
C SER A 131 -6.64 -7.38 -0.20
N GLU A 132 -6.42 -6.97 -1.45
CA GLU A 132 -6.64 -5.58 -1.90
C GLU A 132 -8.13 -5.19 -1.86
N LEU A 133 -8.54 -4.45 -0.82
CA LEU A 133 -9.87 -3.83 -0.72
C LEU A 133 -9.84 -2.38 -1.26
N SER A 134 -10.92 -1.95 -1.92
CA SER A 134 -11.05 -0.60 -2.47
C SER A 134 -11.34 0.44 -1.39
N ALA A 135 -10.76 1.65 -1.50
CA ALA A 135 -10.89 2.78 -0.56
C ALA A 135 -12.32 3.05 -0.08
N THR A 136 -13.27 3.03 -1.02
CA THR A 136 -14.68 3.29 -0.74
C THR A 136 -15.29 2.18 0.10
N GLN A 137 -14.98 0.92 -0.22
CA GLN A 137 -15.44 -0.24 0.56
C GLN A 137 -14.88 -0.21 1.98
N ILE A 138 -13.63 0.23 2.15
CA ILE A 138 -13.01 0.40 3.47
C ILE A 138 -13.76 1.45 4.29
N LEU A 139 -14.02 2.64 3.72
CA LEU A 139 -14.76 3.68 4.43
C LEU A 139 -16.19 3.27 4.76
N HIS A 140 -16.85 2.51 3.88
CA HIS A 140 -18.17 1.96 4.14
C HIS A 140 -18.15 0.87 5.22
N ALA A 141 -17.15 -0.01 5.21
CA ALA A 141 -16.96 -1.03 6.24
C ALA A 141 -16.67 -0.40 7.60
N SER A 142 -15.82 0.63 7.63
CA SER A 142 -15.52 1.40 8.84
C SER A 142 -16.76 2.11 9.38
N LYS A 143 -17.57 2.74 8.51
CA LYS A 143 -18.84 3.38 8.90
C LYS A 143 -19.92 2.41 9.36
N LYS A 144 -19.92 1.17 8.84
CA LYS A 144 -20.86 0.12 9.27
C LYS A 144 -20.60 -0.31 10.73
N GLY A 145 -19.46 0.10 11.29
CA GLY A 145 -19.02 -0.28 12.62
C GLY A 145 -18.56 -1.72 12.68
N GLN A 146 -17.94 -2.09 13.79
CA GLN A 146 -17.63 -3.49 14.05
C GLN A 146 -18.89 -4.22 14.47
N THR A 147 -19.16 -5.32 13.79
CA THR A 147 -20.21 -6.26 14.16
C THR A 147 -19.56 -7.56 14.58
N PHE A 148 -19.56 -7.84 15.88
CA PHE A 148 -19.08 -9.11 16.41
C PHE A 148 -19.94 -10.27 15.87
N GLY A 149 -19.27 -11.31 15.37
CA GLY A 149 -19.94 -12.52 14.90
C GLY A 149 -20.68 -13.22 16.03
N LYS A 150 -21.83 -13.84 15.73
CA LYS A 150 -22.56 -14.65 16.72
C LYS A 150 -21.71 -15.81 17.21
N THR A 151 -21.73 -16.05 18.52
CA THR A 151 -21.03 -17.18 19.14
C THR A 151 -21.64 -18.51 18.71
N ARG A 152 -20.81 -19.38 18.12
CA ARG A 152 -21.20 -20.71 17.64
C ARG A 152 -20.03 -21.67 17.87
N PRO A 153 -20.17 -22.73 18.69
CA PRO A 153 -21.34 -23.14 19.48
C PRO A 153 -21.50 -22.34 20.79
N LEU A 154 -22.71 -21.87 21.08
CA LEU A 154 -23.07 -21.30 22.39
C LEU A 154 -23.40 -22.44 23.36
N VAL A 155 -22.61 -22.58 24.41
CA VAL A 155 -22.80 -23.60 25.45
C VAL A 155 -22.97 -22.88 26.79
N PRO A 156 -24.18 -22.82 27.34
CA PRO A 156 -24.39 -22.30 28.70
C PRO A 156 -23.47 -23.03 29.67
N ASP A 157 -22.68 -22.28 30.44
CA ASP A 157 -21.67 -22.81 31.36
C ASP A 157 -20.62 -23.76 30.72
N GLY A 158 -20.25 -23.46 29.48
CA GLY A 158 -19.17 -24.14 28.78
C GLY A 158 -17.80 -24.05 29.51
N PRO A 159 -16.87 -24.94 29.17
CA PRO A 159 -15.52 -24.96 29.76
C PRO A 159 -14.69 -23.72 29.39
N ALA A 160 -15.09 -22.98 28.35
CA ALA A 160 -14.45 -21.75 27.92
C ALA A 160 -15.43 -20.57 27.95
N CYS A 161 -14.87 -19.37 27.99
CA CYS A 161 -15.61 -18.12 27.99
C CYS A 161 -15.14 -17.21 26.85
N ARG A 162 -16.07 -16.86 25.97
CA ARG A 162 -15.86 -15.80 24.98
C ARG A 162 -16.22 -14.46 25.61
N ILE A 163 -15.25 -13.55 25.60
CA ILE A 163 -15.36 -12.20 26.11
C ILE A 163 -15.25 -11.26 24.92
N TYR A 164 -16.33 -10.51 24.64
CA TYR A 164 -16.32 -9.56 23.54
C TYR A 164 -17.10 -8.29 23.85
N GLY A 165 -16.70 -7.19 23.23
CA GLY A 165 -17.32 -5.89 23.43
C GLY A 165 -16.46 -4.74 22.93
N ASN A 166 -17.07 -3.55 22.93
CA ASN A 166 -16.38 -2.29 22.68
C ASN A 166 -16.60 -1.41 23.90
N THR A 167 -15.51 -0.87 24.45
CA THR A 167 -15.53 0.09 25.55
C THR A 167 -14.79 1.36 25.19
N GLN A 168 -15.24 2.49 25.73
CA GLN A 168 -14.52 3.75 25.61
C GLN A 168 -13.71 4.01 26.88
N VAL A 169 -12.39 3.97 26.75
CA VAL A 169 -11.45 4.34 27.82
C VAL A 169 -10.85 5.72 27.56
N LYS A 170 -10.10 6.25 28.53
CA LYS A 170 -9.31 7.47 28.32
C LYS A 170 -8.11 7.16 27.42
N LYS A 171 -7.71 8.11 26.56
CA LYS A 171 -6.52 7.99 25.70
C LYS A 171 -5.24 8.28 26.52
N VAL A 172 -4.90 7.39 27.44
CA VAL A 172 -3.68 7.42 28.25
C VAL A 172 -3.16 6.00 28.45
N THR A 173 -1.99 5.85 29.07
CA THR A 173 -1.46 4.54 29.44
C THR A 173 -2.43 3.81 30.37
N GLY A 174 -2.75 2.56 30.07
CA GLY A 174 -3.67 1.76 30.85
C GLY A 174 -3.34 0.27 30.86
N ASN A 175 -4.06 -0.46 31.69
CA ASN A 175 -3.91 -1.91 31.84
C ASN A 175 -5.28 -2.57 31.94
N LEU A 176 -5.67 -3.25 30.86
CA LEU A 176 -6.83 -4.13 30.86
C LEU A 176 -6.37 -5.50 31.34
N HIS A 177 -7.05 -6.04 32.34
CA HIS A 177 -6.69 -7.31 32.92
C HIS A 177 -7.91 -8.21 33.09
N ILE A 178 -7.71 -9.46 32.70
CA ILE A 178 -8.68 -10.54 32.82
C ILE A 178 -8.13 -11.48 33.86
N THR A 179 -8.78 -11.51 35.01
CA THR A 179 -8.31 -12.26 36.20
C THR A 179 -9.40 -13.19 36.70
N THR A 180 -8.98 -14.22 37.43
CA THR A 180 -9.93 -15.15 38.04
C THR A 180 -10.46 -14.61 39.36
N LEU A 181 -11.71 -14.92 39.73
CA LEU A 181 -12.26 -14.56 41.03
C LEU A 181 -11.35 -15.04 42.17
N GLY A 182 -11.08 -14.14 43.11
CA GLY A 182 -10.22 -14.35 44.28
C GLY A 182 -8.74 -14.09 44.02
N HIS A 183 -8.36 -13.72 42.81
CA HIS A 183 -6.99 -13.41 42.43
C HIS A 183 -6.90 -12.01 41.85
N GLY A 184 -6.12 -11.15 42.52
CA GLY A 184 -5.97 -9.73 42.16
C GLY A 184 -6.95 -8.82 42.88
N TYR A 185 -8.22 -9.22 42.97
CA TYR A 185 -9.26 -8.48 43.69
C TYR A 185 -9.91 -9.31 44.78
N LEU A 186 -10.39 -8.61 45.82
CA LEU A 186 -11.08 -9.22 46.94
C LEU A 186 -12.49 -9.62 46.50
N SER A 187 -12.72 -10.92 46.33
CA SER A 187 -14.05 -11.50 46.13
C SER A 187 -14.34 -12.54 47.20
N TRP A 188 -15.63 -12.76 47.46
CA TRP A 188 -16.12 -13.73 48.44
C TRP A 188 -15.86 -15.17 47.97
N GLU A 189 -15.79 -15.37 46.66
CA GLU A 189 -15.46 -16.63 46.01
C GLU A 189 -14.00 -16.60 45.55
N HIS A 190 -13.30 -17.71 45.74
CA HIS A 190 -11.90 -17.87 45.39
C HIS A 190 -11.73 -19.10 44.52
N THR A 191 -11.16 -18.89 43.33
CA THR A 191 -10.91 -19.99 42.40
C THR A 191 -9.71 -20.81 42.86
N ASP A 192 -9.88 -22.13 42.92
CA ASP A 192 -8.78 -23.06 43.24
C ASP A 192 -7.64 -22.91 42.23
N HIS A 193 -6.41 -22.78 42.74
CA HIS A 193 -5.21 -22.56 41.93
C HIS A 193 -4.99 -23.69 40.93
N LYS A 194 -5.38 -24.93 41.25
CA LYS A 194 -5.13 -26.10 40.40
C LYS A 194 -6.01 -26.16 39.15
N LEU A 195 -7.15 -25.48 39.16
CA LEU A 195 -8.16 -25.54 38.08
C LEU A 195 -8.04 -24.34 37.13
N MET A 196 -7.06 -23.46 37.33
CA MET A 196 -6.88 -22.27 36.50
C MET A 196 -6.20 -22.61 35.19
N ASN A 197 -6.98 -22.57 34.10
CA ASN A 197 -6.46 -22.61 32.76
C ASN A 197 -6.73 -21.27 32.06
N LEU A 198 -5.67 -20.49 31.86
CA LEU A 198 -5.73 -19.18 31.22
C LEU A 198 -5.25 -19.23 29.76
N SER A 199 -5.20 -20.42 29.17
CA SER A 199 -5.02 -20.59 27.73
C SER A 199 -6.10 -19.83 27.00
N HIS A 200 -5.74 -19.07 25.97
CA HIS A 200 -6.69 -18.18 25.32
C HIS A 200 -6.37 -17.98 23.83
N VAL A 201 -7.43 -17.64 23.10
CA VAL A 201 -7.42 -17.29 21.69
C VAL A 201 -7.92 -15.86 21.57
N ILE A 202 -7.13 -14.99 20.94
CA ILE A 202 -7.50 -13.61 20.65
C ILE A 202 -7.95 -13.58 19.19
N THR A 203 -9.24 -13.38 18.98
CA THR A 203 -9.84 -13.33 17.65
C THR A 203 -9.67 -11.94 17.04
N GLU A 204 -10.04 -10.91 17.81
CA GLU A 204 -9.88 -9.51 17.42
C GLU A 204 -9.46 -8.69 18.64
N PHE A 205 -8.42 -7.86 18.47
CA PHE A 205 -8.06 -6.86 19.45
C PHE A 205 -7.64 -5.58 18.72
N SER A 206 -8.41 -4.51 18.87
CA SER A 206 -8.19 -3.27 18.12
C SER A 206 -8.54 -2.01 18.91
N PHE A 207 -7.97 -0.88 18.48
CA PHE A 207 -8.21 0.43 19.08
C PHE A 207 -8.87 1.39 18.10
N GLY A 208 -9.98 1.99 18.51
CA GLY A 208 -10.73 2.99 17.74
C GLY A 208 -11.60 2.36 16.66
N GLN A 209 -11.74 3.07 15.54
CA GLN A 209 -12.58 2.62 14.43
C GLN A 209 -11.89 1.53 13.61
N PHE A 210 -12.66 0.50 13.26
CA PHE A 210 -12.21 -0.59 12.40
C PHE A 210 -11.79 -0.11 11.02
N PHE A 211 -10.70 -0.69 10.54
CA PHE A 211 -10.17 -0.43 9.22
C PHE A 211 -9.58 -1.73 8.64
N PRO A 212 -10.17 -2.28 7.58
CA PRO A 212 -9.87 -3.63 7.11
C PRO A 212 -8.51 -3.80 6.42
N LYS A 213 -7.78 -2.71 6.13
CA LYS A 213 -6.41 -2.76 5.57
C LYS A 213 -5.33 -2.76 6.67
N ILE A 214 -5.69 -2.55 7.93
CA ILE A 214 -4.75 -2.65 9.06
C ILE A 214 -4.67 -4.12 9.48
N VAL A 215 -3.44 -4.61 9.64
CA VAL A 215 -3.16 -5.90 10.23
C VAL A 215 -2.75 -5.64 11.67
N GLN A 216 -3.56 -6.09 12.64
CA GLN A 216 -3.19 -5.98 14.04
C GLN A 216 -2.42 -7.25 14.49
N PRO A 217 -1.33 -7.11 15.27
CA PRO A 217 -0.51 -8.26 15.67
C PRO A 217 -1.20 -9.35 16.49
N LEU A 218 -2.21 -9.00 17.30
CA LEU A 218 -2.90 -9.97 18.17
C LEU A 218 -4.12 -10.62 17.51
N ASP A 219 -4.53 -10.17 16.32
CA ASP A 219 -5.69 -10.74 15.64
C ASP A 219 -5.42 -12.20 15.25
N ASN A 220 -6.37 -13.08 15.56
CA ASN A 220 -6.28 -14.53 15.37
C ASN A 220 -5.01 -15.16 15.98
N SER A 221 -4.62 -14.71 17.17
CA SER A 221 -3.47 -15.26 17.91
C SER A 221 -3.90 -16.24 19.02
N VAL A 222 -3.04 -17.20 19.35
CA VAL A 222 -3.29 -18.18 20.44
C VAL A 222 -2.07 -18.34 21.35
N GLU A 223 -2.31 -18.37 22.65
CA GLU A 223 -1.31 -18.73 23.66
C GLU A 223 -1.88 -19.78 24.62
N LEU A 224 -1.12 -20.86 24.80
CA LEU A 224 -1.51 -22.04 25.57
C LEU A 224 -0.57 -22.23 26.77
N THR A 225 -1.11 -22.75 27.87
CA THR A 225 -0.33 -23.15 29.04
C THR A 225 -0.82 -24.49 29.58
N ASP A 226 0.12 -25.38 29.91
CA ASP A 226 -0.18 -26.63 30.60
C ASP A 226 -0.17 -26.45 32.13
N LYS A 227 0.50 -25.40 32.62
CA LYS A 227 0.65 -25.14 34.05
C LYS A 227 -0.49 -24.27 34.56
N PRO A 228 -1.12 -24.64 35.69
CA PRO A 228 -2.01 -23.73 36.39
C PRO A 228 -1.24 -22.51 36.90
N PHE A 229 -1.96 -21.41 37.13
CA PHE A 229 -1.38 -20.18 37.71
C PHE A 229 -0.32 -19.53 36.81
N HIS A 230 -0.73 -19.19 35.58
CA HIS A 230 0.12 -18.55 34.58
C HIS A 230 -0.18 -17.05 34.47
N ILE A 231 0.84 -16.24 34.16
CA ILE A 231 0.68 -14.83 33.81
C ILE A 231 1.00 -14.66 32.33
N PHE A 232 0.05 -14.07 31.60
CA PHE A 232 0.24 -13.58 30.23
C PHE A 232 0.26 -12.06 30.25
N GLN A 233 1.32 -11.44 29.75
CA GLN A 233 1.45 -9.99 29.66
C GLN A 233 1.71 -9.59 28.21
N TYR A 234 0.88 -8.70 27.69
CA TYR A 234 1.01 -8.09 26.39
C TYR A 234 1.33 -6.61 26.58
N PHE A 235 2.52 -6.20 26.15
CA PHE A 235 2.93 -4.80 26.11
C PHE A 235 2.59 -4.24 24.73
N ILE A 236 1.66 -3.29 24.70
CA ILE A 236 1.06 -2.77 23.47
C ILE A 236 1.42 -1.30 23.32
N SER A 237 2.09 -0.94 22.23
CA SER A 237 2.38 0.45 21.88
C SER A 237 1.40 0.90 20.80
N VAL A 238 0.48 1.80 21.15
CA VAL A 238 -0.59 2.28 20.27
C VAL A 238 -0.14 3.53 19.53
N VAL A 239 -0.17 3.48 18.20
CA VAL A 239 0.20 4.56 17.28
C VAL A 239 -1.07 5.10 16.59
N PRO A 240 -1.49 6.34 16.89
CA PRO A 240 -2.57 7.02 16.17
C PRO A 240 -2.26 7.08 14.67
N THR A 241 -3.18 6.62 13.84
CA THR A 241 -3.03 6.62 12.38
C THR A 241 -4.19 7.36 11.72
N THR A 242 -3.87 8.35 10.91
CA THR A 242 -4.85 9.07 10.08
C THR A 242 -4.72 8.63 8.64
N TYR A 243 -5.76 8.00 8.11
CA TYR A 243 -5.86 7.63 6.71
C TYR A 243 -6.55 8.73 5.91
N ILE A 244 -5.91 9.18 4.84
CA ILE A 244 -6.41 10.22 3.95
C ILE A 244 -6.64 9.61 2.57
N ASP A 245 -7.92 9.50 2.21
CA ASP A 245 -8.38 9.07 0.90
C ASP A 245 -8.11 10.16 -0.16
N ARG A 246 -8.16 9.79 -1.44
CA ARG A 246 -8.05 10.66 -2.62
C ARG A 246 -8.97 11.88 -2.58
N LEU A 247 -10.15 11.76 -1.98
CA LEU A 247 -11.12 12.85 -1.83
C LEU A 247 -10.80 13.80 -0.66
N GLY A 248 -9.71 13.56 0.08
CA GLY A 248 -9.38 14.32 1.29
C GLY A 248 -10.21 13.92 2.51
N ARG A 249 -10.95 12.81 2.44
CA ARG A 249 -11.68 12.25 3.59
C ARG A 249 -10.66 11.64 4.55
N GLN A 250 -10.76 12.04 5.80
CA GLN A 250 -9.86 11.58 6.85
C GLN A 250 -10.57 10.54 7.72
N LEU A 251 -9.91 9.42 7.95
CA LEU A 251 -10.34 8.39 8.88
C LEU A 251 -9.28 8.26 9.98
N HIS A 252 -9.71 8.43 11.24
CA HIS A 252 -8.84 8.30 12.40
C HIS A 252 -8.98 6.88 12.94
N THR A 253 -7.89 6.15 12.97
CA THR A 253 -7.80 4.78 13.48
C THR A 253 -6.49 4.63 14.26
N ASN A 254 -6.23 3.47 14.85
CA ASN A 254 -4.99 3.23 15.58
C ASN A 254 -4.39 1.89 15.15
N GLN A 255 -3.09 1.89 15.00
CA GLN A 255 -2.29 0.68 14.83
C GLN A 255 -1.54 0.43 16.12
N TYR A 256 -1.10 -0.80 16.35
CA TYR A 256 -0.24 -1.08 17.48
C TYR A 256 0.81 -2.13 17.17
N SER A 257 1.89 -2.11 17.94
CA SER A 257 2.85 -3.20 18.04
C SER A 257 2.68 -3.89 19.38
N VAL A 258 3.04 -5.18 19.45
CA VAL A 258 2.95 -5.97 20.68
C VAL A 258 4.25 -6.68 20.96
N THR A 259 4.59 -6.72 22.25
CA THR A 259 5.55 -7.66 22.81
C THR A 259 4.84 -8.53 23.83
N ASP A 260 4.86 -9.85 23.62
CA ASP A 260 4.29 -10.83 24.53
C ASP A 260 5.33 -11.33 25.55
N MET A 261 4.88 -11.58 26.77
CA MET A 261 5.66 -12.22 27.81
C MET A 261 4.75 -13.14 28.60
N SER A 262 5.15 -14.40 28.72
CA SER A 262 4.38 -15.40 29.43
C SER A 262 5.29 -16.08 30.47
N ARG A 263 4.80 -16.22 31.70
CA ARG A 263 5.56 -16.89 32.76
C ARG A 263 4.65 -17.64 33.74
N PRO A 264 5.03 -18.84 34.18
CA PRO A 264 4.38 -19.49 35.31
C PRO A 264 4.78 -18.77 36.60
N VAL A 265 3.89 -18.72 37.58
CA VAL A 265 4.14 -18.05 38.85
C VAL A 265 3.83 -19.00 40.01
N GLU A 266 4.60 -18.90 41.08
CA GLU A 266 4.32 -19.62 42.31
C GLU A 266 3.32 -18.84 43.18
N HIS A 267 2.63 -19.56 44.07
CA HIS A 267 1.64 -18.94 44.93
C HIS A 267 2.26 -17.79 45.76
N GLY A 268 1.62 -16.62 45.73
CA GLY A 268 2.07 -15.43 46.46
C GLY A 268 3.10 -14.54 45.74
N GLN A 269 3.65 -14.96 44.60
CA GLN A 269 4.63 -14.18 43.82
C GLN A 269 4.03 -13.39 42.65
N GLY A 270 2.71 -13.36 42.54
CA GLY A 270 2.00 -12.63 41.50
C GLY A 270 0.52 -12.98 41.43
N ILE A 271 -0.19 -12.23 40.60
CA ILE A 271 -1.62 -12.43 40.32
C ILE A 271 -1.71 -13.11 38.95
N PRO A 272 -2.26 -14.33 38.84
CA PRO A 272 -2.48 -14.99 37.57
C PRO A 272 -3.54 -14.25 36.76
N GLY A 273 -3.36 -14.20 35.46
CA GLY A 273 -4.28 -13.48 34.58
C GLY A 273 -3.68 -13.14 33.23
N LEU A 274 -4.51 -12.56 32.39
CA LEU A 274 -4.12 -11.93 31.13
C LEU A 274 -4.05 -10.43 31.37
N PHE A 275 -2.94 -9.80 31.01
CA PHE A 275 -2.70 -8.38 31.21
C PHE A 275 -2.34 -7.73 29.88
N PHE A 276 -3.19 -6.83 29.40
CA PHE A 276 -2.97 -6.01 28.21
C PHE A 276 -2.57 -4.61 28.67
N LYS A 277 -1.28 -4.39 28.79
CA LYS A 277 -0.72 -3.09 29.16
C LYS A 277 -0.51 -2.30 27.88
N TYR A 278 -1.31 -1.27 27.66
CA TYR A 278 -1.23 -0.42 26.50
C TYR A 278 -0.68 0.97 26.85
N ASP A 279 0.16 1.51 25.97
CA ASP A 279 0.70 2.85 26.07
C ASP A 279 0.51 3.60 24.74
N MET A 280 0.37 4.92 24.83
CA MET A 280 0.17 5.77 23.65
C MET A 280 1.51 6.32 23.17
N GLU A 281 1.86 6.03 21.92
CA GLU A 281 3.06 6.59 21.31
C GLU A 281 2.85 8.08 20.98
N PRO A 282 3.86 8.95 21.22
CA PRO A 282 3.75 10.39 20.97
C PRO A 282 3.81 10.77 19.48
N MET A 283 3.92 9.78 18.59
CA MET A 283 3.97 9.96 17.14
C MET A 283 2.65 9.52 16.51
N SER A 284 2.22 10.21 15.46
CA SER A 284 1.12 9.80 14.58
C SER A 284 1.62 9.43 13.19
N LEU A 285 0.95 8.46 12.59
CA LEU A 285 1.19 8.02 11.22
C LEU A 285 0.10 8.57 10.31
N ILE A 286 0.48 9.31 9.27
CA ILE A 286 -0.44 9.72 8.22
C ILE A 286 -0.22 8.84 6.99
N LEU A 287 -1.29 8.18 6.56
CA LEU A 287 -1.32 7.31 5.38
C LEU A 287 -2.06 8.01 4.24
N HIS A 288 -1.34 8.38 3.19
CA HIS A 288 -1.92 8.93 1.97
C HIS A 288 -2.13 7.82 0.93
N GLU A 289 -3.38 7.58 0.53
CA GLU A 289 -3.71 6.50 -0.42
C GLU A 289 -3.14 6.73 -1.83
N ARG A 290 -3.09 7.98 -2.32
CA ARG A 290 -2.55 8.28 -3.65
C ARG A 290 -1.56 9.42 -3.60
N THR A 291 -0.38 9.16 -4.15
CA THR A 291 0.73 10.12 -4.14
C THR A 291 0.83 10.91 -5.44
N THR A 292 0.43 10.33 -6.58
CA THR A 292 0.57 10.98 -7.90
C THR A 292 -0.74 11.61 -8.38
N SER A 293 -0.70 12.91 -8.64
CA SER A 293 -1.76 13.61 -9.37
C SER A 293 -1.73 13.27 -10.87
N LEU A 294 -2.85 13.49 -11.56
CA LEU A 294 -2.92 13.30 -13.01
C LEU A 294 -1.91 14.19 -13.76
N ILE A 295 -1.71 15.43 -13.29
CA ILE A 295 -0.75 16.36 -13.88
C ILE A 295 0.68 15.82 -13.71
N GLN A 296 1.02 15.34 -12.52
CA GLN A 296 2.33 14.76 -12.25
C GLN A 296 2.59 13.51 -13.11
N PHE A 297 1.58 12.67 -13.32
CA PHE A 297 1.66 11.53 -14.25
C PHE A 297 1.91 11.98 -15.70
N LEU A 298 1.16 12.97 -16.20
CA LEU A 298 1.36 13.49 -17.56
C LEU A 298 2.74 14.10 -17.76
N VAL A 299 3.25 14.83 -16.76
CA VAL A 299 4.62 15.38 -16.79
C VAL A 299 5.67 14.26 -16.81
N ARG A 300 5.51 13.21 -15.99
CA ARG A 300 6.38 12.02 -16.00
C ARG A 300 6.36 11.33 -17.38
N LEU A 301 5.17 11.12 -17.95
CA LEU A 301 4.98 10.49 -19.25
C LEU A 301 5.67 11.28 -20.38
N ALA A 302 5.48 12.60 -20.42
CA ALA A 302 6.11 13.46 -21.41
C ALA A 302 7.65 13.46 -21.27
N GLY A 303 8.16 13.53 -20.03
CA GLY A 303 9.60 13.45 -19.76
C GLY A 303 10.22 12.11 -20.17
N MET A 304 9.51 11.01 -19.93
CA MET A 304 9.94 9.66 -20.32
C MET A 304 10.01 9.50 -21.84
N ILE A 305 8.93 9.86 -22.56
CA ILE A 305 8.89 9.74 -24.03
C ILE A 305 9.97 10.64 -24.66
N GLY A 306 10.07 11.89 -24.21
CA GLY A 306 11.08 12.84 -24.69
C GLY A 306 12.51 12.35 -24.41
N GLY A 307 12.78 11.84 -23.21
CA GLY A 307 14.09 11.30 -22.84
C GLY A 307 14.52 10.13 -23.71
N ILE A 308 13.64 9.17 -23.95
CA ILE A 308 13.96 7.98 -24.76
C ILE A 308 14.26 8.35 -26.21
N VAL A 309 13.49 9.27 -26.81
CA VAL A 309 13.72 9.71 -28.20
C VAL A 309 15.09 10.40 -28.33
N VAL A 310 15.44 11.30 -27.40
CA VAL A 310 16.73 11.99 -27.42
C VAL A 310 17.89 11.01 -27.20
N CYS A 311 17.78 10.11 -26.21
CA CYS A 311 18.80 9.10 -25.92
C CYS A 311 19.00 8.14 -27.10
N THR A 312 17.92 7.71 -27.76
CA THR A 312 17.99 6.85 -28.96
C THR A 312 18.71 7.57 -30.10
N GLY A 313 18.39 8.84 -30.35
CA GLY A 313 19.04 9.62 -31.41
C GLY A 313 20.54 9.82 -31.14
N TRP A 314 20.92 10.04 -29.87
CA TRP A 314 22.32 10.21 -29.49
C TRP A 314 23.10 8.90 -29.56
N THR A 315 22.55 7.81 -29.03
CA THR A 315 23.15 6.47 -29.11
C THR A 315 23.36 6.00 -30.54
N PHE A 316 22.39 6.23 -31.43
CA PHE A 316 22.53 5.91 -32.85
C PHE A 316 23.73 6.63 -33.49
N ARG A 317 23.85 7.95 -33.29
CA ARG A 317 24.99 8.74 -33.80
C ARG A 317 26.34 8.30 -33.23
N LEU A 318 26.33 7.87 -31.97
CA LEU A 318 27.52 7.42 -31.27
C LEU A 318 27.98 6.06 -31.82
N VAL A 319 27.05 5.13 -32.02
CA VAL A 319 27.30 3.83 -32.66
C VAL A 319 27.82 4.02 -34.08
N ASP A 320 27.21 4.88 -34.90
CA ASP A 320 27.67 5.14 -36.27
C ASP A 320 29.12 5.67 -36.28
N ARG A 321 29.46 6.62 -35.40
CA ARG A 321 30.84 7.13 -35.29
C ARG A 321 31.83 6.07 -34.82
N PHE A 322 31.43 5.18 -33.91
CA PHE A 322 32.29 4.09 -33.44
C PHE A 322 32.50 3.03 -34.53
N VAL A 323 31.44 2.66 -35.26
CA VAL A 323 31.53 1.73 -36.38
C VAL A 323 32.46 2.30 -37.47
N GLN A 324 32.33 3.57 -37.82
CA GLN A 324 33.22 4.23 -38.79
C GLN A 324 34.69 4.26 -38.33
N LYS A 325 34.95 4.41 -37.03
CA LYS A 325 36.32 4.41 -36.49
C LYS A 325 36.95 3.03 -36.34
N ILE A 326 36.14 1.98 -36.12
CA ILE A 326 36.60 0.60 -35.86
C ILE A 326 36.62 -0.24 -37.14
N VAL A 327 35.79 0.08 -38.13
CA VAL A 327 35.68 -0.64 -39.42
C VAL A 327 36.23 0.15 -40.62
N PRO A 328 37.39 0.84 -40.57
CA PRO A 328 38.03 1.34 -41.79
C PRO A 328 38.78 0.24 -42.57
N GLY A 329 38.76 -1.03 -42.12
CA GLY A 329 39.57 -2.11 -42.72
C GLY A 329 38.83 -3.15 -43.58
N ILE A 330 37.54 -2.99 -43.90
CA ILE A 330 36.75 -4.00 -44.65
C ILE A 330 36.08 -3.44 -45.93
N ILE A 331 36.14 -2.14 -46.20
CA ILE A 331 35.43 -1.51 -47.34
C ILE A 331 36.36 -1.21 -48.55
N GLU A 332 37.62 -1.67 -48.56
CA GLU A 332 38.49 -1.48 -49.74
C GLU A 332 38.27 -2.50 -50.88
N GLU A 333 37.47 -3.57 -50.70
CA GLU A 333 37.30 -4.60 -51.74
C GLU A 333 35.99 -4.53 -52.58
N GLU A 334 34.97 -3.74 -52.19
CA GLU A 334 33.69 -3.68 -52.94
C GLU A 334 33.54 -2.45 -53.86
N GLU A 335 34.57 -1.60 -54.01
CA GLU A 335 34.58 -0.45 -54.93
C GLU A 335 35.47 -0.69 -56.17
N LYS A 336 35.52 -1.92 -56.66
CA LYS A 336 36.15 -2.26 -57.95
C LYS A 336 35.23 -3.05 -58.87
N GLU A 337 33.97 -2.65 -59.00
CA GLU A 337 33.17 -2.95 -60.20
C GLU A 337 31.97 -2.00 -60.28
N GLY A 338 32.13 -0.88 -60.98
CA GLY A 338 31.01 0.03 -61.28
C GLY A 338 31.34 1.51 -61.38
N LEU A 339 32.38 1.86 -62.14
CA LEU A 339 32.68 3.25 -62.49
C LEU A 339 31.56 3.86 -63.36
N SER A 340 31.00 4.99 -62.93
CA SER A 340 30.47 6.02 -63.82
C SER A 340 30.55 7.39 -63.14
N GLN A 341 31.59 8.11 -63.51
CA GLN A 341 31.99 9.46 -63.16
C GLN A 341 30.97 10.52 -63.62
N SER A 342 30.57 11.44 -62.72
CA SER A 342 30.35 12.86 -63.08
C SER A 342 30.20 13.76 -61.85
N ASP A 343 31.20 14.63 -61.68
CA ASP A 343 31.13 16.03 -61.24
C ASP A 343 30.65 16.38 -59.81
N TYR A 344 31.64 16.54 -58.92
CA TYR A 344 31.55 17.52 -57.84
C TYR A 344 31.71 18.93 -58.41
N SER A 345 30.64 19.71 -58.38
CA SER A 345 30.70 21.18 -58.36
C SER A 345 30.06 21.68 -57.06
N PRO A 346 30.71 22.52 -56.24
CA PRO A 346 30.08 23.11 -55.08
C PRO A 346 29.20 24.28 -55.54
N LEU A 347 27.91 24.26 -55.22
CA LEU A 347 27.01 25.40 -55.42
C LEU A 347 26.54 25.97 -54.08
N PRO A 348 26.20 27.28 -54.06
CA PRO A 348 26.63 28.20 -53.03
C PRO A 348 25.65 28.29 -51.86
N PHE A 349 26.18 28.83 -50.76
CA PHE A 349 25.44 29.29 -49.60
C PHE A 349 24.40 30.36 -50.04
N VAL A 350 23.12 29.98 -50.06
CA VAL A 350 22.01 30.94 -50.25
C VAL A 350 21.50 31.34 -48.88
N SER A 351 21.90 32.53 -48.43
CA SER A 351 21.29 33.22 -47.30
C SER A 351 19.83 33.59 -47.62
N PRO A 352 18.89 33.52 -46.67
CA PRO A 352 17.52 33.96 -46.91
C PRO A 352 17.47 35.49 -47.08
N LEU A 353 16.95 35.92 -48.23
CA LEU A 353 16.66 37.31 -48.58
C LEU A 353 15.58 37.88 -47.65
N VAL A 354 15.98 38.81 -46.78
CA VAL A 354 15.07 39.72 -46.07
C VAL A 354 14.54 40.74 -47.08
N LYS A 355 13.24 40.72 -47.37
CA LYS A 355 12.55 41.78 -48.13
C LYS A 355 12.33 42.98 -47.21
N ASN A 356 13.21 43.99 -47.33
CA ASN A 356 12.95 45.33 -46.84
C ASN A 356 12.04 46.07 -47.84
N ASN A 357 10.77 46.25 -47.48
CA ASN A 357 9.90 47.21 -48.15
C ASN A 357 10.10 48.59 -47.51
N HIS A 358 10.94 49.43 -48.11
CA HIS A 358 10.99 50.86 -47.84
C HIS A 358 10.36 51.60 -49.03
N SER A 359 9.08 51.95 -48.93
CA SER A 359 8.46 52.93 -49.82
C SER A 359 8.74 54.33 -49.26
N SER A 360 9.68 55.04 -49.89
CA SER A 360 9.86 56.48 -49.74
C SER A 360 8.67 57.20 -50.39
N SER A 361 7.88 57.93 -49.59
CA SER A 361 7.01 59.00 -50.07
C SER A 361 7.36 60.27 -49.30
N ARG A 362 8.18 61.12 -49.92
CA ARG A 362 8.31 62.53 -49.57
C ARG A 362 6.96 63.23 -49.83
N ARG A 363 6.40 63.88 -48.83
CA ARG A 363 5.64 65.13 -49.04
C ARG A 363 6.05 66.15 -47.99
N THR A 364 6.37 67.31 -48.53
CA THR A 364 6.77 68.57 -47.92
C THR A 364 5.60 69.29 -47.26
N LEU A 365 5.90 69.90 -46.11
CA LEU A 365 5.46 71.22 -45.57
C LEU A 365 4.14 71.83 -46.09
N ASN A 366 3.23 72.11 -45.15
CA ASN A 366 2.85 73.47 -44.74
C ASN A 366 2.32 73.45 -43.31
#